data_AF-A0AA38XJS1-F1
#
_entry.id   AF-A0AA38XJS1-F1
#
_cell.length_a   1.000
_cell.length_b   1.000
_cell.length_c   1.000
_cell.angle_alpha   90.00
_cell.angle_beta   90.00
_cell.angle_gamma   90.00
#
_symmetry.space_group_name_H-M   'P 1'
#
loop_
_entity.id
_entity.type
_entity.pdbx_description
1 polymer ?
#
loop_
_entity_poly.entity_id
_entity_poly.type
_entity_poly.pdbx_seq_one_letter_code
_entity_poly.pdbx_strand_id
1 'polypeptide(L)'
;MGPLLVLVALVFSVFSSTVTAIPTITAVGSKFFTSDGNQFFIKGVAYQLVEDDPLVNTTQCTLDAALMKQLGANSIRVYHVDPDADHSGCMNAFASNNIYIWVDMDSFKTYIQLSGTPSWTQNKSDSYRAVMDNFQQYDNTAGLFVGNEVLNSNADSGAAPYLLSAAVDLKNYGIAKGYRKIPIGYSATDTANLRPNLQNYVVCRPNATERLDFYALNSYEWCGSSPDYNTSGYSGLQASAEDYPVPIFFSEDGCNTVPPRTFDDQAAIFGPEMVNTWSGAIIYEWIQETNHYGLVTYGPPGGQDQGSVVVDGFTRQGIPTPVQPDFSNLASQWSTLNPTGVKSAAYKPSTTAPPCPSSTAGGWTVDPSSPLPTLGAVGVTPGMPSGVPKGSITVTPTSSASQNSSTYSSTVYPSSTKTGSASATSGGAASATSSGAASRIASGPPLFNGGEFMSMVVALMAVCAGFVFWL
;
A
#
# COMPACT_ATOMS: atom_id res chain seq x y z
N MET A 1 -13.07 -10.36 -78.54
CA MET A 1 -12.32 -9.11 -78.26
C MET A 1 -13.06 -8.40 -77.13
N GLY A 2 -12.70 -8.65 -75.87
CA GLY A 2 -12.03 -7.65 -75.03
C GLY A 2 -12.96 -7.27 -73.86
N PRO A 3 -12.45 -6.91 -72.67
CA PRO A 3 -12.63 -7.79 -71.51
C PRO A 3 -13.47 -7.22 -70.36
N LEU A 4 -14.06 -8.19 -69.65
CA LEU A 4 -14.47 -8.19 -68.25
C LEU A 4 -13.33 -7.70 -67.35
N LEU A 5 -13.43 -6.53 -66.71
CA LEU A 5 -12.53 -6.16 -65.61
C LEU A 5 -13.13 -5.08 -64.67
N VAL A 6 -13.52 -5.55 -63.48
CA VAL A 6 -13.26 -4.98 -62.14
C VAL A 6 -13.70 -3.53 -61.86
N LEU A 7 -14.73 -3.37 -61.02
CA LEU A 7 -14.66 -2.47 -59.86
C LEU A 7 -15.74 -2.80 -58.81
N VAL A 8 -15.49 -3.82 -57.98
CA VAL A 8 -16.16 -3.94 -56.67
C VAL A 8 -15.17 -3.40 -55.65
N ALA A 9 -15.30 -2.10 -55.34
CA ALA A 9 -14.56 -1.50 -54.23
C ALA A 9 -15.25 -1.93 -52.92
N LEU A 10 -14.80 -3.05 -52.38
CA LEU A 10 -15.06 -3.46 -51.00
C LEU A 10 -14.44 -2.42 -50.06
N VAL A 11 -15.27 -1.56 -49.48
CA VAL A 11 -14.89 -0.72 -48.33
C VAL A 11 -14.79 -1.65 -47.12
N PHE A 12 -13.65 -2.31 -46.97
CA PHE A 12 -13.23 -2.83 -45.67
C PHE A 12 -12.81 -1.63 -44.82
N SER A 13 -13.77 -1.02 -44.12
CA SER A 13 -13.45 -0.21 -42.94
C SER A 13 -12.88 -1.15 -41.90
N VAL A 14 -11.56 -1.30 -41.91
CA VAL A 14 -10.80 -1.81 -40.78
C VAL A 14 -11.05 -0.82 -39.65
N PHE A 15 -11.97 -1.15 -38.75
CA PHE A 15 -11.97 -0.56 -37.43
C PHE A 15 -10.67 -1.02 -36.77
N SER A 16 -9.60 -0.24 -36.95
CA SER A 16 -8.44 -0.33 -36.07
C SER A 16 -8.93 0.08 -34.69
N SER A 17 -9.35 -0.89 -33.89
CA SER A 17 -9.48 -0.73 -32.46
C SER A 17 -8.09 -0.33 -31.97
N THR A 18 -7.86 0.97 -31.78
CA THR A 18 -6.67 1.44 -31.10
C THR A 18 -6.78 0.90 -29.68
N VAL A 19 -6.06 -0.18 -29.38
CA VAL A 19 -5.82 -0.59 -28.01
C VAL A 19 -4.96 0.51 -27.40
N THR A 20 -5.62 1.46 -26.74
CA THR A 20 -4.90 2.47 -25.97
C THR A 20 -4.42 1.77 -24.70
N ALA A 21 -3.10 1.73 -24.51
CA ALA A 21 -2.53 1.30 -23.24
C ALA A 21 -3.14 2.15 -22.11
N ILE A 22 -3.35 1.53 -20.94
CA ILE A 22 -3.87 2.21 -19.76
C ILE A 22 -2.95 3.39 -19.40
N PRO A 23 -3.47 4.61 -19.17
CA PRO A 23 -2.63 5.77 -18.87
C PRO A 23 -1.81 5.56 -17.60
N THR A 24 -0.50 5.80 -17.61
CA THR A 24 0.32 5.75 -16.38
C THR A 24 -0.11 6.80 -15.34
N ILE A 25 0.10 6.52 -14.05
CA ILE A 25 -0.12 7.45 -12.94
C ILE A 25 1.17 8.13 -12.51
N THR A 26 1.08 9.42 -12.18
CA THR A 26 2.17 10.22 -11.59
C THR A 26 1.65 11.09 -10.46
N ALA A 27 2.51 11.41 -9.49
CA ALA A 27 2.23 12.39 -8.44
C ALA A 27 2.72 13.78 -8.89
N VAL A 28 1.85 14.79 -8.80
CA VAL A 28 2.19 16.19 -9.05
C VAL A 28 1.59 17.02 -7.94
N GLY A 29 2.44 17.71 -7.15
CA GLY A 29 1.97 18.39 -5.94
C GLY A 29 1.21 17.42 -5.03
N SER A 30 0.04 17.85 -4.56
CA SER A 30 -0.81 17.07 -3.66
C SER A 30 -1.81 16.14 -4.35
N LYS A 31 -1.65 15.87 -5.65
CA LYS A 31 -2.64 15.11 -6.45
C LYS A 31 -1.98 14.09 -7.37
N PHE A 32 -2.67 12.98 -7.59
CA PHE A 32 -2.31 12.03 -8.65
C PHE A 32 -2.94 12.44 -9.98
N PHE A 33 -2.21 12.20 -11.07
CA PHE A 33 -2.71 12.41 -12.42
C PHE A 33 -2.36 11.22 -13.32
N THR A 34 -3.32 10.84 -14.16
CA THR A 34 -3.09 9.99 -15.31
C THR A 34 -2.30 10.75 -16.38
N SER A 35 -1.56 10.03 -17.22
CA SER A 35 -0.77 10.60 -18.32
C SER A 35 -1.61 11.30 -19.40
N ASP A 36 -2.91 11.03 -19.48
CA ASP A 36 -3.88 11.78 -20.31
C ASP A 36 -4.41 13.07 -19.62
N GLY A 37 -3.94 13.35 -18.39
CA GLY A 37 -4.11 14.63 -17.70
C GLY A 37 -5.34 14.73 -16.79
N ASN A 38 -5.99 13.61 -16.45
CA ASN A 38 -7.07 13.59 -15.47
C ASN A 38 -6.50 13.43 -14.05
N GLN A 39 -7.06 14.17 -13.07
CA GLN A 39 -6.80 13.83 -11.67
C GLN A 39 -7.35 12.43 -11.38
N PHE A 40 -6.54 11.62 -10.71
CA PHE A 40 -6.89 10.26 -10.33
C PHE A 40 -7.31 10.20 -8.87
N PHE A 41 -8.44 9.55 -8.61
CA PHE A 41 -8.94 9.24 -7.27
C PHE A 41 -9.02 7.73 -7.12
N ILE A 42 -8.52 7.22 -6.01
CA ILE A 42 -8.39 5.80 -5.71
C ILE A 42 -9.72 5.30 -5.16
N LYS A 43 -10.34 4.35 -5.86
CA LYS A 43 -11.38 3.45 -5.33
C LYS A 43 -10.80 2.06 -5.35
N GLY A 44 -10.13 1.69 -4.27
CA GLY A 44 -9.30 0.51 -4.21
C GLY A 44 -9.84 -0.60 -3.32
N VAL A 45 -9.32 -1.80 -3.52
CA VAL A 45 -9.50 -2.93 -2.58
C VAL A 45 -8.15 -3.57 -2.27
N ALA A 46 -7.90 -3.95 -1.02
CA ALA A 46 -6.74 -4.75 -0.64
C ALA A 46 -6.88 -6.16 -1.26
N TYR A 47 -5.83 -6.64 -1.95
CA TYR A 47 -5.84 -7.90 -2.70
C TYR A 47 -4.60 -8.74 -2.38
N GLN A 48 -4.75 -9.62 -1.37
CA GLN A 48 -3.72 -10.57 -0.95
C GLN A 48 -4.40 -11.91 -0.61
N LEU A 49 -4.53 -12.80 -1.60
CA LEU A 49 -5.33 -14.03 -1.45
C LEU A 49 -4.62 -15.11 -0.61
N VAL A 50 -3.30 -15.05 -0.55
CA VAL A 50 -2.39 -15.97 0.15
C VAL A 50 -1.21 -15.17 0.69
N GLU A 51 -0.41 -15.74 1.59
CA GLU A 51 0.81 -15.08 2.11
C GLU A 51 1.84 -14.80 0.99
N ASP A 52 1.89 -15.68 -0.01
CA ASP A 52 2.72 -15.54 -1.21
C ASP A 52 2.10 -14.58 -2.25
N ASP A 53 2.71 -14.48 -3.42
CA ASP A 53 2.28 -13.57 -4.49
C ASP A 53 0.91 -13.94 -5.11
N PRO A 54 -0.11 -13.05 -5.06
CA PRO A 54 -1.43 -13.30 -5.64
C PRO A 54 -1.49 -12.94 -7.14
N LEU A 55 -0.44 -12.35 -7.71
CA LEU A 55 -0.35 -11.85 -9.09
C LEU A 55 0.31 -12.84 -10.07
N VAL A 56 0.41 -14.12 -9.69
CA VAL A 56 0.97 -15.18 -10.55
C VAL A 56 -0.09 -16.12 -11.15
N ASN A 57 -1.36 -15.98 -10.73
CA ASN A 57 -2.47 -16.79 -11.23
C ASN A 57 -3.38 -15.97 -12.18
N THR A 58 -3.06 -15.98 -13.47
CA THR A 58 -3.79 -15.22 -14.50
C THR A 58 -5.28 -15.51 -14.53
N THR A 59 -5.67 -16.77 -14.38
CA THR A 59 -7.09 -17.17 -14.38
C THR A 59 -7.84 -16.52 -13.22
N GLN A 60 -7.25 -16.58 -12.01
CA GLN A 60 -7.85 -15.99 -10.83
C GLN A 60 -7.93 -14.46 -10.94
N CYS A 61 -6.82 -13.81 -11.29
CA CYS A 61 -6.77 -12.36 -11.52
C CYS A 61 -7.83 -11.89 -12.55
N THR A 62 -8.10 -12.69 -13.58
CA THR A 62 -9.12 -12.37 -14.59
C THR A 62 -10.53 -12.41 -14.01
N LEU A 63 -10.85 -13.40 -13.18
CA LEU A 63 -12.15 -13.51 -12.51
C LEU A 63 -12.36 -12.37 -11.53
N ASP A 64 -11.35 -12.08 -10.71
CA ASP A 64 -11.42 -11.02 -9.70
C ASP A 64 -11.49 -9.63 -10.33
N ALA A 65 -10.63 -9.33 -11.31
CA ALA A 65 -10.65 -8.05 -12.01
C ALA A 65 -12.00 -7.76 -12.67
N ALA A 66 -12.67 -8.77 -13.21
CA ALA A 66 -14.00 -8.62 -13.80
C ALA A 66 -15.06 -8.25 -12.76
N LEU A 67 -15.02 -8.84 -11.57
CA LEU A 67 -15.95 -8.53 -10.49
C LEU A 67 -15.60 -7.20 -9.79
N MET A 68 -14.32 -6.88 -9.61
CA MET A 68 -13.85 -5.59 -9.10
C MET A 68 -14.31 -4.43 -9.99
N LYS A 69 -14.31 -4.62 -11.31
CA LYS A 69 -14.88 -3.64 -12.25
C LYS A 69 -16.39 -3.44 -12.04
N GLN A 70 -17.13 -4.51 -11.73
CA GLN A 70 -18.57 -4.42 -11.41
C GLN A 70 -18.80 -3.72 -10.07
N LEU A 71 -17.92 -3.93 -9.09
CA LEU A 71 -17.92 -3.22 -7.81
C LEU A 71 -17.68 -1.71 -8.00
N GLY A 72 -16.95 -1.32 -9.05
CA GLY A 72 -16.56 0.07 -9.31
C GLY A 72 -15.15 0.41 -8.83
N ALA A 73 -14.33 -0.60 -8.50
CA ALA A 73 -12.95 -0.42 -8.14
C ALA A 73 -12.10 -0.05 -9.36
N ASN A 74 -11.09 0.80 -9.14
CA ASN A 74 -10.08 1.18 -10.13
C ASN A 74 -8.65 0.90 -9.65
N SER A 75 -8.49 0.36 -8.44
CA SER A 75 -7.19 0.12 -7.83
C SER A 75 -7.22 -1.16 -7.00
N ILE A 76 -6.06 -1.81 -6.87
CA ILE A 76 -5.79 -2.81 -5.84
C ILE A 76 -4.49 -2.49 -5.11
N ARG A 77 -4.41 -2.88 -3.84
CA ARG A 77 -3.14 -2.91 -3.10
C ARG A 77 -2.69 -4.34 -2.90
N VAL A 78 -1.42 -4.63 -3.18
CA VAL A 78 -0.80 -5.96 -3.03
C VAL A 78 0.39 -5.83 -2.09
N TYR A 79 0.40 -6.65 -1.05
CA TYR A 79 1.32 -6.51 0.09
C TYR A 79 2.61 -7.31 -0.11
N HIS A 80 2.53 -8.45 -0.79
CA HIS A 80 3.68 -9.31 -1.06
C HIS A 80 3.65 -9.83 -2.49
N VAL A 81 4.80 -9.73 -3.15
CA VAL A 81 5.04 -10.20 -4.51
C VAL A 81 6.39 -10.91 -4.61
N ASP A 82 6.50 -11.86 -5.54
CA ASP A 82 7.72 -12.54 -5.91
C ASP A 82 8.36 -11.80 -7.10
N PRO A 83 9.45 -11.05 -6.89
CA PRO A 83 10.05 -10.27 -7.97
C PRO A 83 10.61 -11.11 -9.12
N ASP A 84 10.80 -12.43 -8.94
CA ASP A 84 11.28 -13.34 -9.98
C ASP A 84 10.15 -13.94 -10.83
N ALA A 85 8.88 -13.77 -10.42
CA ALA A 85 7.74 -14.33 -11.12
C ALA A 85 7.29 -13.51 -12.35
N ASP A 86 6.56 -14.17 -13.26
CA ASP A 86 5.91 -13.52 -14.39
C ASP A 86 4.52 -13.01 -14.00
N HIS A 87 4.40 -11.69 -13.85
CA HIS A 87 3.14 -11.02 -13.52
C HIS A 87 2.31 -10.63 -14.75
N SER A 88 2.83 -10.81 -15.96
CA SER A 88 2.26 -10.20 -17.17
C SER A 88 0.78 -10.54 -17.38
N GLY A 89 0.37 -11.77 -17.09
CA GLY A 89 -1.02 -12.19 -17.22
C GLY A 89 -1.96 -11.48 -16.22
N CYS A 90 -1.59 -11.36 -14.96
CA CYS A 90 -2.38 -10.63 -13.96
C CYS A 90 -2.38 -9.12 -14.22
N MET A 91 -1.22 -8.53 -14.52
CA MET A 91 -1.12 -7.10 -14.86
C MET A 91 -2.02 -6.74 -16.05
N ASN A 92 -2.04 -7.59 -17.09
CA ASN A 92 -2.92 -7.42 -18.24
C ASN A 92 -4.41 -7.60 -17.90
N ALA A 93 -4.76 -8.54 -17.02
CA ALA A 93 -6.13 -8.76 -16.58
C ALA A 93 -6.69 -7.54 -15.84
N PHE A 94 -5.91 -6.96 -14.92
CA PHE A 94 -6.27 -5.74 -14.20
C PHE A 94 -6.30 -4.51 -15.13
N ALA A 95 -5.28 -4.33 -15.99
CA ALA A 95 -5.22 -3.23 -16.94
C ALA A 95 -6.42 -3.23 -17.90
N SER A 96 -6.85 -4.39 -18.41
CA SER A 96 -8.01 -4.55 -19.30
C SER A 96 -9.34 -4.17 -18.62
N ASN A 97 -9.34 -4.09 -17.28
CA ASN A 97 -10.47 -3.66 -16.46
C ASN A 97 -10.28 -2.24 -15.89
N ASN A 98 -9.26 -1.49 -16.34
CA ASN A 98 -8.89 -0.16 -15.84
C ASN A 98 -8.53 -0.16 -14.35
N ILE A 99 -7.90 -1.23 -13.87
CA ILE A 99 -7.47 -1.39 -12.48
C ILE A 99 -5.95 -1.20 -12.39
N TYR A 100 -5.56 -0.26 -11.53
CA TYR A 100 -4.18 0.04 -11.17
C TYR A 100 -3.72 -0.75 -9.95
N ILE A 101 -2.42 -0.95 -9.81
CA ILE A 101 -1.83 -1.74 -8.73
C ILE A 101 -0.88 -0.87 -7.92
N TRP A 102 -1.07 -0.88 -6.61
CA TRP A 102 -0.20 -0.29 -5.61
C TRP A 102 0.54 -1.44 -4.91
N VAL A 103 1.87 -1.46 -5.01
CA VAL A 103 2.67 -2.63 -4.63
C VAL A 103 3.59 -2.29 -3.46
N ASP A 104 3.49 -3.04 -2.37
CA ASP A 104 4.46 -3.00 -1.30
C ASP A 104 5.73 -3.76 -1.74
N MET A 105 6.89 -3.12 -1.61
CA MET A 105 8.18 -3.69 -2.09
C MET A 105 8.89 -4.54 -1.03
N ASP A 106 8.41 -4.50 0.20
CA ASP A 106 8.98 -5.27 1.29
C ASP A 106 8.58 -6.75 1.23
N SER A 107 9.38 -7.56 1.90
CA SER A 107 9.09 -8.97 2.14
C SER A 107 9.27 -9.28 3.61
N PHE A 108 8.77 -10.44 4.05
CA PHE A 108 8.93 -10.94 5.41
C PHE A 108 10.38 -10.93 5.94
N LYS A 109 11.37 -10.90 5.05
CA LYS A 109 12.81 -10.90 5.38
C LYS A 109 13.48 -9.53 5.25
N THR A 110 12.78 -8.53 4.71
CA THR A 110 13.40 -7.27 4.29
C THR A 110 12.64 -6.02 4.75
N TYR A 111 11.67 -6.16 5.65
CA TYR A 111 11.06 -5.01 6.34
C TYR A 111 12.11 -4.03 6.84
N ILE A 112 11.84 -2.72 6.75
CA ILE A 112 12.75 -1.68 7.24
C ILE A 112 13.04 -1.87 8.74
N GLN A 113 12.04 -2.26 9.52
CA GLN A 113 12.19 -2.65 10.92
C GLN A 113 11.98 -4.16 11.07
N LEU A 114 13.06 -4.89 11.29
CA LEU A 114 13.03 -6.33 11.60
C LEU A 114 13.42 -6.53 13.06
N SER A 115 12.61 -7.29 13.81
CA SER A 115 12.85 -7.58 15.23
C SER A 115 13.11 -6.32 16.08
N GLY A 116 12.41 -5.22 15.78
CA GLY A 116 12.53 -3.94 16.49
C GLY A 116 13.77 -3.10 16.15
N THR A 117 14.58 -3.51 15.16
CA THR A 117 15.76 -2.74 14.74
C THR A 117 15.56 -2.14 13.35
N PRO A 118 15.45 -0.80 13.22
CA PRO A 118 15.35 -0.16 11.92
C PRO A 118 16.70 -0.19 11.20
N SER A 119 16.69 -0.50 9.90
CA SER A 119 17.91 -0.56 9.08
C SER A 119 17.59 -0.49 7.58
N TRP A 120 18.52 0.07 6.81
CA TRP A 120 18.48 0.06 5.34
C TRP A 120 19.80 -0.53 4.81
N THR A 121 19.81 -1.86 4.68
CA THR A 121 21.01 -2.63 4.28
C THR A 121 21.01 -2.91 2.78
N GLN A 122 22.16 -3.34 2.24
CA GLN A 122 22.27 -3.72 0.83
C GLN A 122 21.25 -4.81 0.45
N ASN A 123 21.08 -5.82 1.30
CA ASN A 123 20.12 -6.90 1.04
C ASN A 123 18.66 -6.41 0.94
N LYS A 124 18.25 -5.44 1.76
CA LYS A 124 16.91 -4.83 1.66
C LYS A 124 16.78 -4.00 0.38
N SER A 125 17.78 -3.18 0.09
CA SER A 125 17.83 -2.38 -1.15
C SER A 125 17.73 -3.27 -2.39
N ASP A 126 18.49 -4.36 -2.45
CA ASP A 126 18.46 -5.31 -3.58
C ASP A 126 17.08 -5.97 -3.72
N SER A 127 16.45 -6.37 -2.62
CA SER A 127 15.09 -6.95 -2.64
C SER A 127 14.06 -5.97 -3.19
N TYR A 128 14.08 -4.71 -2.76
CA TYR A 128 13.10 -3.71 -3.19
C TYR A 128 13.34 -3.31 -4.65
N ARG A 129 14.61 -3.23 -5.07
CA ARG A 129 14.99 -2.98 -6.47
C ARG A 129 14.53 -4.11 -7.39
N ALA A 130 14.56 -5.36 -6.94
CA ALA A 130 14.05 -6.49 -7.72
C ALA A 130 12.54 -6.35 -7.99
N VAL A 131 11.75 -5.96 -6.97
CA VAL A 131 10.33 -5.66 -7.15
C VAL A 131 10.14 -4.49 -8.13
N MET A 132 10.89 -3.40 -7.96
CA MET A 132 10.83 -2.26 -8.88
C MET A 132 11.19 -2.64 -10.32
N ASP A 133 12.25 -3.43 -10.53
CA ASP A 133 12.71 -3.88 -11.85
C ASP A 133 11.61 -4.67 -12.59
N ASN A 134 10.89 -5.53 -11.87
CA ASN A 134 9.77 -6.29 -12.43
C ASN A 134 8.56 -5.39 -12.69
N PHE A 135 8.12 -4.60 -11.70
CA PHE A 135 6.85 -3.89 -11.79
C PHE A 135 6.89 -2.59 -12.61
N GLN A 136 8.07 -2.01 -12.87
CA GLN A 136 8.16 -0.74 -13.58
C GLN A 136 7.68 -0.80 -15.03
N GLN A 137 7.74 -1.99 -15.64
CA GLN A 137 7.41 -2.20 -17.05
C GLN A 137 5.90 -2.15 -17.33
N TYR A 138 5.05 -2.23 -16.30
CA TYR A 138 3.60 -2.24 -16.45
C TYR A 138 3.03 -0.83 -16.25
N ASP A 139 2.23 -0.36 -17.21
CA ASP A 139 1.66 0.99 -17.16
C ASP A 139 0.67 1.18 -16.01
N ASN A 140 0.01 0.10 -15.57
CA ASN A 140 -0.94 0.13 -14.45
C ASN A 140 -0.30 -0.03 -13.06
N THR A 141 1.04 -0.08 -12.93
CA THR A 141 1.68 0.08 -11.61
C THR A 141 1.54 1.54 -11.15
N ALA A 142 0.61 1.85 -10.26
CA ALA A 142 0.30 3.23 -9.86
C ALA A 142 1.28 3.79 -8.84
N GLY A 143 1.79 2.97 -7.93
CA GLY A 143 2.69 3.41 -6.87
C GLY A 143 3.38 2.23 -6.18
N LEU A 144 4.48 2.55 -5.50
CA LEU A 144 5.28 1.58 -4.75
C LEU A 144 5.39 2.01 -3.28
N PHE A 145 5.16 1.10 -2.34
CA PHE A 145 5.35 1.37 -0.91
C PHE A 145 6.74 0.92 -0.45
N VAL A 146 7.43 1.77 0.31
CA VAL A 146 8.68 1.38 1.01
C VAL A 146 8.44 0.69 2.34
N GLY A 147 7.19 0.57 2.75
CA GLY A 147 6.82 -0.13 3.97
C GLY A 147 5.37 0.11 4.35
N ASN A 148 4.87 -0.82 5.15
CA ASN A 148 3.56 -0.79 5.77
C ASN A 148 3.73 -0.82 7.29
N GLU A 149 3.15 0.16 8.00
CA GLU A 149 3.07 0.20 9.46
C GLU A 149 4.40 -0.13 10.18
N VAL A 150 5.51 0.35 9.62
CA VAL A 150 6.86 0.18 10.19
C VAL A 150 6.95 0.87 11.56
N LEU A 151 6.22 1.98 11.74
CA LEU A 151 6.11 2.71 12.99
C LEU A 151 4.70 2.61 13.55
N ASN A 152 4.53 1.97 14.71
CA ASN A 152 3.23 1.76 15.36
C ASN A 152 3.08 2.51 16.69
N SER A 153 4.17 3.09 17.18
CA SER A 153 4.21 3.80 18.45
C SER A 153 5.30 4.87 18.44
N ASN A 154 5.30 5.74 19.44
CA ASN A 154 6.37 6.72 19.62
C ASN A 154 7.75 6.07 19.77
N ALA A 155 7.82 4.84 20.32
CA ALA A 155 9.05 4.09 20.45
C ALA A 155 9.68 3.71 19.10
N ASP A 156 8.86 3.61 18.05
CA ASP A 156 9.32 3.28 16.70
C ASP A 156 9.79 4.50 15.90
N SER A 157 9.70 5.72 16.46
CA SER A 157 10.07 6.97 15.76
C SER A 157 11.46 6.92 15.11
N GLY A 158 12.41 6.20 15.70
CA GLY A 158 13.75 5.98 15.15
C GLY A 158 13.79 5.28 13.77
N ALA A 159 12.70 4.67 13.31
CA ALA A 159 12.62 4.06 11.99
C ALA A 159 12.29 5.05 10.86
N ALA A 160 11.72 6.22 11.18
CA ALA A 160 11.30 7.18 10.16
C ALA A 160 12.42 7.65 9.21
N PRO A 161 13.67 7.89 9.66
CA PRO A 161 14.78 8.20 8.75
C PRO A 161 15.04 7.11 7.70
N TYR A 162 14.81 5.84 8.04
CA TYR A 162 15.04 4.72 7.13
C TYR A 162 13.97 4.59 6.06
N LEU A 163 12.73 5.06 6.32
CA LEU A 163 11.71 5.22 5.27
C LEU A 163 12.20 6.16 4.17
N LEU A 164 12.76 7.31 4.57
CA LEU A 164 13.30 8.30 3.63
C LEU A 164 14.57 7.80 2.95
N SER A 165 15.46 7.10 3.65
CA SER A 165 16.63 6.46 3.04
C SER A 165 16.24 5.47 1.95
N ALA A 166 15.23 4.63 2.20
CA ALA A 166 14.73 3.68 1.21
C ALA A 166 14.14 4.40 -0.02
N ALA A 167 13.31 5.41 0.20
CA ALA A 167 12.73 6.19 -0.89
C ALA A 167 13.79 6.91 -1.74
N VAL A 168 14.79 7.55 -1.11
CA VAL A 168 15.90 8.22 -1.81
C VAL A 168 16.68 7.24 -2.67
N ASP A 169 17.05 6.10 -2.09
CA ASP A 169 17.79 5.05 -2.78
C ASP A 169 17.05 4.54 -4.02
N LEU A 170 15.77 4.19 -3.85
CA LEU A 170 14.94 3.63 -4.91
C LEU A 170 14.60 4.65 -6.01
N LYS A 171 14.37 5.92 -5.66
CA LYS A 171 14.21 7.01 -6.65
C LYS A 171 15.48 7.20 -7.48
N ASN A 172 16.65 7.25 -6.82
CA ASN A 172 17.92 7.40 -7.52
C ASN A 172 18.22 6.19 -8.42
N TYR A 173 17.93 4.98 -7.95
CA TYR A 173 18.04 3.76 -8.74
C TYR A 173 17.17 3.82 -10.00
N GLY A 174 15.88 4.15 -9.85
CA GLY A 174 14.97 4.29 -10.99
C GLY A 174 15.42 5.36 -12.00
N ILE A 175 15.90 6.51 -11.53
CA ILE A 175 16.47 7.56 -12.39
C ILE A 175 17.70 7.03 -13.16
N ALA A 176 18.62 6.36 -12.48
CA ALA A 176 19.84 5.82 -13.10
C ALA A 176 19.53 4.74 -14.14
N LYS A 177 18.45 3.98 -13.95
CA LYS A 177 17.97 2.95 -14.89
C LYS A 177 17.11 3.51 -16.01
N GLY A 178 16.72 4.78 -15.96
CA GLY A 178 15.86 5.41 -16.95
C GLY A 178 14.40 4.95 -16.87
N TYR A 179 13.94 4.50 -15.70
CA TYR A 179 12.56 4.09 -15.49
C TYR A 179 11.62 5.28 -15.53
N ARG A 180 10.34 5.01 -15.82
CA ARG A 180 9.29 6.02 -15.63
C ARG A 180 9.21 6.41 -14.15
N LYS A 181 8.70 7.61 -13.89
CA LYS A 181 8.55 8.14 -12.52
C LYS A 181 7.34 7.53 -11.82
N ILE A 182 7.52 6.36 -11.22
CA ILE A 182 6.52 5.72 -10.37
C ILE A 182 6.59 6.39 -8.99
N PRO A 183 5.47 6.91 -8.46
CA PRO A 183 5.44 7.46 -7.11
C PRO A 183 5.85 6.41 -6.07
N ILE A 184 6.72 6.81 -5.13
CA ILE A 184 7.16 5.97 -4.01
C ILE A 184 6.71 6.59 -2.69
N GLY A 185 5.96 5.84 -1.89
CA GLY A 185 5.36 6.33 -0.64
C GLY A 185 5.37 5.30 0.49
N TYR A 186 4.57 5.55 1.52
CA TYR A 186 4.54 4.76 2.77
C TYR A 186 3.10 4.67 3.30
N SER A 187 2.74 3.50 3.83
CA SER A 187 1.46 3.25 4.51
C SER A 187 1.68 3.29 6.02
N ALA A 188 1.07 4.27 6.68
CA ALA A 188 1.19 4.48 8.13
C ALA A 188 -0.01 3.91 8.88
N THR A 189 0.18 3.52 10.14
CA THR A 189 -0.95 3.26 11.04
C THR A 189 -1.52 4.56 11.60
N ASP A 190 -2.80 4.56 11.98
CA ASP A 190 -3.48 5.69 12.61
C ASP A 190 -3.23 5.79 14.13
N THR A 191 -1.96 5.99 14.50
CA THR A 191 -1.57 6.23 15.89
C THR A 191 -1.56 7.73 16.20
N ALA A 192 -2.61 8.23 16.85
CA ALA A 192 -2.84 9.66 17.08
C ALA A 192 -1.64 10.46 17.63
N ASN A 193 -0.85 9.89 18.55
CA ASN A 193 0.30 10.58 19.16
C ASN A 193 1.56 10.58 18.27
N LEU A 194 1.63 9.69 17.28
CA LEU A 194 2.74 9.54 16.34
C LEU A 194 2.44 10.24 15.01
N ARG A 195 1.22 10.09 14.51
CA ARG A 195 0.76 10.47 13.17
C ARG A 195 1.16 11.90 12.77
N PRO A 196 0.90 12.96 13.58
CA PRO A 196 1.24 14.32 13.16
C PRO A 196 2.74 14.54 12.90
N ASN A 197 3.60 13.95 13.73
CA ASN A 197 5.05 14.07 13.54
C ASN A 197 5.51 13.21 12.36
N LEU A 198 5.05 11.97 12.25
CA LEU A 198 5.42 11.08 11.16
C LEU A 198 5.00 11.63 9.79
N GLN A 199 3.75 12.08 9.67
CA GLN A 199 3.18 12.67 8.47
C GLN A 199 4.02 13.88 8.02
N ASN A 200 4.33 14.82 8.92
CA ASN A 200 5.17 15.96 8.55
C ASN A 200 6.62 15.55 8.21
N TYR A 201 7.22 14.64 8.97
CA TYR A 201 8.62 14.25 8.80
C TYR A 201 8.92 13.72 7.40
N VAL A 202 8.05 12.87 6.87
CA VAL A 202 8.31 12.18 5.60
C VAL A 202 8.22 13.07 4.36
N VAL A 203 7.81 14.33 4.53
CA VAL A 203 7.72 15.34 3.46
C VAL A 203 8.38 16.68 3.79
N CYS A 204 9.05 16.81 4.95
CA CYS A 204 9.57 18.10 5.40
C CYS A 204 10.92 18.50 4.81
N ARG A 205 11.68 17.56 4.23
CA ARG A 205 13.06 17.80 3.75
C ARG A 205 13.08 18.89 2.67
N PRO A 206 14.01 19.85 2.64
CA PRO A 206 14.02 20.90 1.60
C PRO A 206 14.14 20.34 0.17
N ASN A 207 14.93 19.27 -0.01
CA ASN A 207 15.05 18.57 -1.28
C ASN A 207 13.87 17.62 -1.49
N ALA A 208 13.10 17.81 -2.56
CA ALA A 208 11.94 16.97 -2.88
C ALA A 208 12.31 15.52 -3.20
N THR A 209 13.53 15.24 -3.66
CA THR A 209 13.98 13.85 -3.89
C THR A 209 14.24 13.10 -2.59
N GLU A 210 14.30 13.80 -1.45
CA GLU A 210 14.47 13.25 -0.09
C GLU A 210 13.16 13.12 0.68
N ARG A 211 12.02 13.26 -0.01
CA ARG A 211 10.67 13.08 0.53
C ARG A 211 10.05 11.81 -0.04
N LEU A 212 8.96 11.36 0.57
CA LEU A 212 8.03 10.47 -0.11
C LEU A 212 7.25 11.22 -1.20
N ASP A 213 6.83 10.51 -2.26
CA ASP A 213 5.97 11.08 -3.31
C ASP A 213 4.48 11.03 -2.95
N PHE A 214 4.10 10.24 -1.96
CA PHE A 214 2.76 10.19 -1.37
C PHE A 214 2.84 9.66 0.06
N TYR A 215 1.80 9.91 0.85
CA TYR A 215 1.60 9.34 2.18
C TYR A 215 0.25 8.63 2.21
N ALA A 216 0.18 7.46 2.81
CA ALA A 216 -1.09 6.77 2.99
C ALA A 216 -1.28 6.38 4.45
N LEU A 217 -2.54 6.25 4.84
CA LEU A 217 -2.94 5.96 6.20
C LEU A 217 -3.88 4.76 6.22
N ASN A 218 -3.57 3.76 7.03
CA ASN A 218 -4.50 2.72 7.44
C ASN A 218 -5.35 3.29 8.56
N SER A 219 -6.58 3.74 8.25
CA SER A 219 -7.48 4.36 9.22
C SER A 219 -8.82 3.65 9.26
N TYR A 220 -9.13 3.16 10.46
CA TYR A 220 -10.39 2.51 10.79
C TYR A 220 -11.21 3.39 11.74
N GLU A 221 -10.99 4.72 11.76
CA GLU A 221 -11.65 5.63 12.71
C GLU A 221 -13.19 5.70 12.51
N TRP A 222 -13.68 5.52 11.28
CA TRP A 222 -15.11 5.49 10.97
C TRP A 222 -15.76 4.18 11.43
N CYS A 223 -16.03 4.08 12.72
CA CYS A 223 -16.72 2.96 13.36
C CYS A 223 -17.92 3.42 14.18
N GLY A 224 -18.83 2.49 14.47
CA GLY A 224 -19.97 2.70 15.36
C GLY A 224 -21.30 2.55 14.63
N SER A 225 -22.41 2.71 15.36
CA SER A 225 -23.75 2.48 14.82
C SER A 225 -24.25 3.59 13.89
N SER A 226 -23.77 4.81 14.05
CA SER A 226 -24.15 5.97 13.24
C SER A 226 -23.06 7.05 13.21
N PRO A 227 -21.82 6.71 12.83
CA PRO A 227 -20.77 7.70 12.63
C PRO A 227 -21.13 8.66 11.48
N ASP A 228 -20.66 9.89 11.60
CA ASP A 228 -20.62 10.90 10.55
C ASP A 228 -19.23 11.53 10.48
N TYR A 229 -19.00 12.45 9.54
CA TYR A 229 -17.71 13.12 9.36
C TYR A 229 -17.15 13.79 10.65
N ASN A 230 -18.02 14.32 11.50
CA ASN A 230 -17.61 15.05 12.70
C ASN A 230 -17.34 14.11 13.88
N THR A 231 -18.06 12.99 13.94
CA THR A 231 -18.01 12.03 15.06
C THR A 231 -17.09 10.85 14.81
N SER A 232 -16.75 10.54 13.56
CA SER A 232 -15.85 9.44 13.20
C SER A 232 -14.39 9.71 13.56
N GLY A 233 -13.97 10.98 13.54
CA GLY A 233 -12.55 11.36 13.62
C GLY A 233 -11.99 11.90 12.30
N TYR A 234 -12.70 11.70 11.17
CA TYR A 234 -12.28 12.17 9.85
C TYR A 234 -12.12 13.68 9.77
N SER A 235 -12.90 14.47 10.52
CA SER A 235 -12.67 15.92 10.63
C SER A 235 -11.28 16.27 11.19
N GLY A 236 -10.76 15.49 12.13
CA GLY A 236 -9.41 15.63 12.67
C GLY A 236 -8.34 15.16 11.68
N LEU A 237 -8.61 14.09 10.92
CA LEU A 237 -7.74 13.63 9.83
C LEU A 237 -7.62 14.70 8.74
N GLN A 238 -8.75 15.26 8.30
CA GLN A 238 -8.80 16.33 7.32
C GLN A 238 -8.03 17.56 7.79
N ALA A 239 -8.28 18.05 9.01
CA ALA A 239 -7.56 19.20 9.56
C ALA A 239 -6.04 18.96 9.64
N SER A 240 -5.61 17.71 9.85
CA SER A 240 -4.19 17.34 9.87
C SER A 240 -3.56 17.27 8.47
N ALA A 241 -4.37 17.10 7.42
CA ALA A 241 -3.95 16.91 6.04
C ALA A 241 -4.13 18.16 5.16
N GLU A 242 -4.70 19.24 5.69
CA GLU A 242 -4.80 20.51 4.98
C GLU A 242 -3.42 20.99 4.52
N ASP A 243 -3.35 21.49 3.28
CA ASP A 243 -2.13 21.95 2.60
C ASP A 243 -0.98 20.93 2.54
N TYR A 244 -1.26 19.64 2.69
CA TYR A 244 -0.23 18.61 2.61
C TYR A 244 0.41 18.56 1.20
N PRO A 245 1.75 18.51 1.09
CA PRO A 245 2.45 18.82 -0.17
C PRO A 245 2.48 17.68 -1.20
N VAL A 246 2.04 16.48 -0.80
CA VAL A 246 2.01 15.26 -1.63
C VAL A 246 0.63 14.62 -1.55
N PRO A 247 0.24 13.74 -2.48
CA PRO A 247 -1.03 13.04 -2.40
C PRO A 247 -1.14 12.26 -1.09
N ILE A 248 -2.31 12.32 -0.47
CA ILE A 248 -2.66 11.57 0.72
C ILE A 248 -3.94 10.77 0.48
N PHE A 249 -4.01 9.52 0.94
CA PHE A 249 -5.17 8.64 0.78
C PHE A 249 -5.24 7.60 1.89
N PHE A 250 -6.39 6.94 2.04
CA PHE A 250 -6.49 5.79 2.95
C PHE A 250 -5.98 4.54 2.22
N SER A 251 -4.88 3.96 2.71
CA SER A 251 -4.32 2.71 2.18
C SER A 251 -5.05 1.48 2.70
N GLU A 252 -5.79 1.63 3.79
CA GLU A 252 -6.80 0.72 4.32
C GLU A 252 -7.89 1.52 5.04
N ASP A 253 -9.15 1.20 4.77
CA ASP A 253 -10.33 1.60 5.54
C ASP A 253 -11.43 0.51 5.50
N GLY A 254 -12.60 0.78 6.09
CA GLY A 254 -13.72 -0.15 6.13
C GLY A 254 -13.88 -0.93 7.43
N CYS A 255 -13.86 -0.24 8.58
CA CYS A 255 -14.10 -0.79 9.91
C CYS A 255 -15.28 -1.77 9.96
N ASN A 256 -15.08 -2.96 10.53
CA ASN A 256 -16.10 -4.02 10.59
C ASN A 256 -16.69 -4.27 12.00
N THR A 257 -16.45 -3.38 12.96
CA THR A 257 -16.90 -3.57 14.36
C THR A 257 -18.42 -3.57 14.52
N VAL A 258 -19.15 -2.93 13.59
CA VAL A 258 -20.62 -2.94 13.53
C VAL A 258 -21.06 -3.42 12.14
N PRO A 259 -21.30 -4.74 11.97
CA PRO A 259 -21.77 -5.28 10.71
C PRO A 259 -23.31 -5.09 10.54
N PRO A 260 -23.80 -5.04 9.29
CA PRO A 260 -23.02 -5.00 8.05
C PRO A 260 -22.35 -3.64 7.84
N ARG A 261 -21.24 -3.62 7.08
CA ARG A 261 -20.55 -2.36 6.75
C ARG A 261 -21.40 -1.58 5.74
N THR A 262 -21.74 -0.34 6.06
CA THR A 262 -22.51 0.54 5.18
C THR A 262 -21.64 1.33 4.20
N PHE A 263 -20.36 1.46 4.52
CA PHE A 263 -19.36 2.23 3.75
C PHE A 263 -19.71 3.71 3.57
N ASP A 264 -20.41 4.32 4.54
CA ASP A 264 -20.80 5.74 4.50
C ASP A 264 -19.60 6.69 4.59
N ASP A 265 -18.46 6.23 5.10
CA ASP A 265 -17.16 6.91 5.07
C ASP A 265 -16.74 7.29 3.64
N GLN A 266 -17.06 6.44 2.66
CA GLN A 266 -16.76 6.70 1.26
C GLN A 266 -17.44 7.99 0.77
N ALA A 267 -18.66 8.26 1.23
CA ALA A 267 -19.36 9.50 0.88
C ALA A 267 -18.66 10.75 1.44
N ALA A 268 -18.03 10.64 2.62
CA ALA A 268 -17.21 11.72 3.17
C ALA A 268 -15.89 11.89 2.40
N ILE A 269 -15.17 10.80 2.13
CA ILE A 269 -13.87 10.80 1.43
C ILE A 269 -13.96 11.44 0.05
N PHE A 270 -14.98 11.06 -0.74
CA PHE A 270 -15.21 11.61 -2.07
C PHE A 270 -16.13 12.84 -2.06
N GLY A 271 -16.55 13.28 -0.87
CA GLY A 271 -17.42 14.43 -0.64
C GLY A 271 -16.66 15.76 -0.54
N PRO A 272 -17.39 16.89 -0.49
CA PRO A 272 -16.81 18.23 -0.53
C PRO A 272 -15.84 18.53 0.62
N GLU A 273 -15.99 17.86 1.77
CA GLU A 273 -15.12 18.03 2.94
C GLU A 273 -13.70 17.51 2.70
N MET A 274 -13.54 16.42 1.94
CA MET A 274 -12.26 15.70 1.84
C MET A 274 -11.69 15.62 0.43
N VAL A 275 -12.52 15.64 -0.62
CA VAL A 275 -12.11 15.39 -2.03
C VAL A 275 -11.01 16.33 -2.56
N ASN A 276 -10.87 17.52 -1.97
CA ASN A 276 -9.83 18.47 -2.37
C ASN A 276 -8.46 18.13 -1.78
N THR A 277 -8.41 17.37 -0.70
CA THR A 277 -7.21 16.97 0.05
C THR A 277 -6.88 15.49 -0.17
N TRP A 278 -7.84 14.61 0.03
CA TRP A 278 -7.68 13.16 -0.02
C TRP A 278 -7.87 12.63 -1.44
N SER A 279 -6.98 11.72 -1.83
CA SER A 279 -6.93 11.12 -3.15
C SER A 279 -7.71 9.80 -3.24
N GLY A 280 -8.61 9.54 -2.29
CA GLY A 280 -9.45 8.35 -2.23
C GLY A 280 -9.06 7.36 -1.14
N ALA A 281 -9.45 6.10 -1.32
CA ALA A 281 -9.32 5.05 -0.31
C ALA A 281 -9.20 3.64 -0.92
N ILE A 282 -8.67 2.71 -0.12
CA ILE A 282 -8.54 1.30 -0.42
C ILE A 282 -9.23 0.51 0.69
N ILE A 283 -10.30 -0.21 0.35
CA ILE A 283 -11.10 -0.99 1.29
C ILE A 283 -10.35 -2.26 1.68
N TYR A 284 -10.23 -2.51 2.98
CA TYR A 284 -9.74 -3.77 3.52
C TYR A 284 -10.95 -4.73 3.75
N GLU A 285 -11.05 -5.87 3.07
CA GLU A 285 -10.22 -6.41 1.98
C GLU A 285 -11.05 -7.23 0.98
N TRP A 286 -10.44 -7.70 -0.11
CA TRP A 286 -11.15 -8.44 -1.15
C TRP A 286 -11.69 -9.80 -0.66
N ILE A 287 -10.84 -10.66 -0.10
CA ILE A 287 -11.20 -12.04 0.27
C ILE A 287 -11.72 -12.12 1.71
N GLN A 288 -12.75 -12.92 1.93
CA GLN A 288 -13.26 -13.26 3.26
C GLN A 288 -12.33 -14.24 3.97
N GLU A 289 -11.90 -13.85 5.16
CA GLU A 289 -11.08 -14.66 6.05
C GLU A 289 -11.65 -14.72 7.48
N THR A 290 -10.86 -15.25 8.41
CA THR A 290 -11.18 -15.31 9.85
C THR A 290 -11.39 -13.92 10.48
N ASN A 291 -10.87 -12.85 9.86
CA ASN A 291 -10.97 -11.48 10.33
C ASN A 291 -12.30 -10.78 9.96
N HIS A 292 -13.12 -11.39 9.10
CA HIS A 292 -14.41 -10.89 8.64
C HIS A 292 -14.39 -9.53 7.90
N TYR A 293 -13.36 -9.27 7.09
CA TYR A 293 -13.25 -8.05 6.28
C TYR A 293 -13.56 -8.24 4.79
N GLY A 294 -13.79 -9.46 4.34
CA GLY A 294 -13.88 -9.77 2.91
C GLY A 294 -15.12 -9.25 2.20
N LEU A 295 -14.94 -8.91 0.93
CA LEU A 295 -16.01 -8.58 -0.01
C LEU A 295 -16.45 -9.77 -0.85
N VAL A 296 -15.63 -10.82 -0.97
CA VAL A 296 -15.95 -12.04 -1.73
C VAL A 296 -15.48 -13.31 -1.00
N THR A 297 -16.07 -14.45 -1.39
CA THR A 297 -15.58 -15.80 -1.06
C THR A 297 -15.44 -16.63 -2.34
N TYR A 298 -14.56 -17.63 -2.35
CA TYR A 298 -14.38 -18.55 -3.49
C TYR A 298 -15.06 -19.91 -3.28
N GLY A 299 -15.81 -20.07 -2.20
CA GLY A 299 -16.51 -21.30 -1.84
C GLY A 299 -17.23 -21.19 -0.50
N PRO A 300 -17.93 -22.24 -0.07
CA PRO A 300 -18.55 -22.24 1.25
C PRO A 300 -17.48 -22.28 2.36
N PRO A 301 -17.79 -21.75 3.56
CA PRO A 301 -16.89 -21.82 4.72
C PRO A 301 -16.51 -23.27 5.07
N GLY A 302 -15.25 -23.49 5.47
CA GLY A 302 -14.72 -24.80 5.85
C GLY A 302 -13.99 -25.56 4.74
N GLY A 303 -13.85 -24.95 3.56
CA GLY A 303 -13.19 -25.52 2.39
C GLY A 303 -14.05 -26.58 1.71
N GLN A 304 -14.05 -26.57 0.38
CA GLN A 304 -14.53 -27.69 -0.40
C GLN A 304 -13.47 -28.05 -1.45
N ASP A 305 -13.36 -29.37 -1.63
CA ASP A 305 -12.62 -30.08 -2.68
C ASP A 305 -11.12 -30.34 -2.46
N GLN A 306 -10.76 -31.61 -2.69
CA GLN A 306 -9.37 -32.04 -2.86
C GLN A 306 -8.79 -31.35 -4.10
N GLY A 307 -7.79 -30.49 -3.92
CA GLY A 307 -7.09 -29.79 -4.99
C GLY A 307 -7.25 -28.27 -5.00
N SER A 308 -8.13 -27.71 -4.16
CA SER A 308 -8.22 -26.27 -3.93
C SER A 308 -7.10 -25.78 -3.01
N VAL A 309 -6.53 -24.60 -3.28
CA VAL A 309 -5.66 -23.91 -2.31
C VAL A 309 -6.55 -23.44 -1.16
N VAL A 310 -6.34 -23.97 0.04
CA VAL A 310 -7.10 -23.63 1.24
C VAL A 310 -6.13 -23.15 2.32
N VAL A 311 -6.36 -21.95 2.85
CA VAL A 311 -5.61 -21.39 3.97
C VAL A 311 -6.59 -20.97 5.05
N ASP A 312 -6.38 -21.43 6.28
CA ASP A 312 -7.24 -21.20 7.45
C ASP A 312 -8.71 -21.58 7.26
N GLY A 313 -8.98 -22.59 6.44
CA GLY A 313 -10.34 -23.07 6.15
C GLY A 313 -11.09 -22.26 5.10
N PHE A 314 -10.42 -21.33 4.40
CA PHE A 314 -10.97 -20.53 3.30
C PHE A 314 -10.31 -20.94 1.98
N THR A 315 -11.13 -21.24 0.98
CA THR A 315 -10.70 -21.46 -0.40
C THR A 315 -10.11 -20.16 -0.96
N ARG A 316 -8.94 -20.22 -1.61
CA ARG A 316 -8.17 -19.05 -2.09
C ARG A 316 -8.24 -18.81 -3.59
N GLN A 317 -8.97 -19.65 -4.31
CA GLN A 317 -9.14 -19.55 -5.76
C GLN A 317 -10.48 -20.14 -6.19
N GLY A 318 -11.09 -19.59 -7.24
CA GLY A 318 -12.38 -19.99 -7.77
C GLY A 318 -13.15 -18.80 -8.31
N ILE A 319 -14.43 -19.03 -8.62
CA ILE A 319 -15.34 -17.96 -9.02
C ILE A 319 -15.64 -17.11 -7.78
N PRO A 320 -15.28 -15.81 -7.76
CA PRO A 320 -15.58 -14.96 -6.62
C PRO A 320 -17.10 -14.79 -6.46
N THR A 321 -17.58 -15.08 -5.25
CA THR A 321 -18.98 -14.91 -4.84
C THR A 321 -19.07 -13.73 -3.88
N PRO A 322 -19.85 -12.67 -4.20
CA PRO A 322 -20.03 -11.52 -3.32
C PRO A 322 -20.51 -11.90 -1.91
N VAL A 323 -19.84 -11.35 -0.90
CA VAL A 323 -20.30 -11.39 0.50
C VAL A 323 -21.30 -10.26 0.70
N GLN A 324 -22.52 -10.62 1.11
CA GLN A 324 -23.62 -9.67 1.25
C GLN A 324 -23.96 -9.42 2.72
N PRO A 325 -24.39 -8.19 3.07
CA PRO A 325 -24.67 -7.07 2.15
C PRO A 325 -23.45 -6.17 1.84
N ASP A 326 -22.28 -6.40 2.45
CA ASP A 326 -21.09 -5.53 2.32
C ASP A 326 -20.72 -5.21 0.86
N PHE A 327 -20.66 -6.21 -0.03
CA PHE A 327 -20.36 -5.97 -1.44
C PHE A 327 -21.40 -5.03 -2.09
N SER A 328 -22.70 -5.27 -1.85
CA SER A 328 -23.76 -4.43 -2.43
C SER A 328 -23.78 -3.02 -1.82
N ASN A 329 -23.44 -2.87 -0.54
CA ASN A 329 -23.37 -1.57 0.12
C ASN A 329 -22.25 -0.72 -0.49
N LEU A 330 -21.04 -1.29 -0.61
CA LEU A 330 -19.90 -0.60 -1.22
C LEU A 330 -20.16 -0.26 -2.70
N ALA A 331 -20.68 -1.22 -3.47
CA ALA A 331 -21.05 -0.98 -4.88
C ALA A 331 -22.05 0.18 -5.01
N SER A 332 -23.02 0.26 -4.09
CA SER A 332 -24.02 1.33 -4.08
C SER A 332 -23.38 2.69 -3.82
N GLN A 333 -22.49 2.81 -2.83
CA GLN A 333 -21.71 4.04 -2.59
C GLN A 333 -20.94 4.46 -3.85
N TRP A 334 -20.08 3.58 -4.35
CA TRP A 334 -19.19 3.90 -5.47
C TRP A 334 -19.89 4.13 -6.81
N SER A 335 -21.10 3.61 -7.01
CA SER A 335 -21.89 3.89 -8.21
C SER A 335 -22.31 5.36 -8.33
N THR A 336 -22.43 6.07 -7.21
CA THR A 336 -22.90 7.47 -7.16
C THR A 336 -21.78 8.48 -6.96
N LEU A 337 -20.70 8.09 -6.28
CA LEU A 337 -19.58 8.96 -5.92
C LEU A 337 -18.64 9.19 -7.12
N ASN A 338 -18.84 10.30 -7.83
CA ASN A 338 -18.06 10.65 -9.03
C ASN A 338 -17.34 12.00 -8.82
N PRO A 339 -16.23 12.01 -8.05
CA PRO A 339 -15.53 13.25 -7.72
C PRO A 339 -15.04 13.98 -8.98
N THR A 340 -15.30 15.29 -9.06
CA THR A 340 -14.78 16.12 -10.15
C THR A 340 -13.39 16.60 -9.80
N GLY A 341 -12.39 16.09 -10.51
CA GLY A 341 -11.00 16.49 -10.33
C GLY A 341 -10.59 17.70 -11.18
N VAL A 342 -9.36 18.15 -10.98
CA VAL A 342 -8.69 19.16 -11.82
C VAL A 342 -7.91 18.49 -12.96
N LYS A 343 -7.74 19.18 -14.10
CA LYS A 343 -6.82 18.72 -15.16
C LYS A 343 -5.38 19.05 -14.80
N SER A 344 -4.42 18.17 -15.11
CA SER A 344 -3.00 18.39 -14.80
C SER A 344 -2.45 19.71 -15.38
N ALA A 345 -2.87 20.08 -16.59
CA ALA A 345 -2.47 21.35 -17.23
C ALA A 345 -2.97 22.59 -16.47
N ALA A 346 -4.14 22.50 -15.84
CA ALA A 346 -4.75 23.57 -15.05
C ALA A 346 -4.26 23.58 -13.59
N TYR A 347 -3.79 22.45 -13.09
CA TYR A 347 -3.26 22.34 -11.73
C TYR A 347 -1.95 23.11 -11.58
N LYS A 348 -1.82 23.83 -10.47
CA LYS A 348 -0.64 24.63 -10.11
C LYS A 348 -0.35 24.34 -8.63
N PRO A 349 0.59 23.43 -8.34
CA PRO A 349 0.96 23.13 -6.95
C PRO A 349 1.37 24.41 -6.22
N SER A 350 0.74 24.70 -5.09
CA SER A 350 1.01 25.88 -4.26
C SER A 350 1.51 25.54 -2.86
N THR A 351 1.41 24.26 -2.45
CA THR A 351 1.79 23.78 -1.13
C THR A 351 3.31 23.68 -1.00
N THR A 352 3.81 24.12 0.16
CA THR A 352 5.23 23.99 0.52
C THR A 352 5.43 22.86 1.50
N ALA A 353 6.66 22.34 1.58
CA ALA A 353 6.97 21.36 2.62
C ALA A 353 6.70 21.93 4.03
N PRO A 354 6.08 21.14 4.92
CA PRO A 354 5.94 21.54 6.32
C PRO A 354 7.32 21.58 6.99
N PRO A 355 7.46 22.31 8.12
CA PRO A 355 8.67 22.22 8.92
C PRO A 355 8.87 20.78 9.42
N CYS A 356 10.12 20.34 9.48
CA CYS A 356 10.41 19.04 10.08
C CYS A 356 10.09 19.07 11.59
N PRO A 357 9.43 18.03 12.13
CA PRO A 357 9.10 17.98 13.54
C PRO A 357 10.35 18.00 14.41
N SER A 358 10.33 18.80 15.48
CA SER A 358 11.38 18.79 16.49
C SER A 358 11.25 17.56 17.38
N SER A 359 12.37 17.03 17.87
CA SER A 359 12.34 15.91 18.82
C SER A 359 11.63 16.33 20.12
N THR A 360 10.79 15.45 20.66
CA THR A 360 10.08 15.63 21.93
C THR A 360 10.49 14.56 22.94
N ALA A 361 10.64 14.95 24.21
CA ALA A 361 10.95 14.00 25.28
C ALA A 361 9.80 12.99 25.45
N GLY A 362 10.12 11.69 25.37
CA GLY A 362 9.12 10.61 25.50
C GLY A 362 8.16 10.44 24.32
N GLY A 363 8.35 11.19 23.23
CA GLY A 363 7.51 11.15 22.04
C GLY A 363 8.31 10.89 20.77
N TRP A 364 8.38 11.90 19.90
CA TRP A 364 9.09 11.86 18.64
C TRP A 364 10.60 12.00 18.87
N THR A 365 11.39 10.97 18.60
CA THR A 365 12.83 10.98 18.95
C THR A 365 13.76 11.36 17.80
N VAL A 366 13.22 11.62 16.61
CA VAL A 366 14.05 11.90 15.42
C VAL A 366 14.54 13.34 15.45
N ASP A 367 15.86 13.51 15.33
CA ASP A 367 16.48 14.80 15.07
C ASP A 367 16.34 15.16 13.57
N PRO A 368 15.57 16.21 13.23
CA PRO A 368 15.37 16.60 11.84
C PRO A 368 16.63 17.18 11.18
N SER A 369 17.61 17.63 11.96
CA SER A 369 18.88 18.17 11.45
C SER A 369 19.89 17.07 11.09
N SER A 370 19.68 15.85 11.56
CA SER A 370 20.53 14.72 11.25
C SER A 370 20.42 14.32 9.77
N PRO A 371 21.55 13.95 9.12
CA PRO A 371 21.52 13.40 7.77
C PRO A 371 20.73 12.09 7.76
N LEU A 372 20.14 11.76 6.61
CA LEU A 372 19.52 10.44 6.43
C LEU A 372 20.57 9.33 6.56
N PRO A 373 20.22 8.18 7.18
CA PRO A 373 21.09 7.01 7.19
C PRO A 373 21.52 6.62 5.77
N THR A 374 22.81 6.34 5.57
CA THR A 374 23.32 5.84 4.28
C THR A 374 22.96 4.38 4.08
N LEU A 375 22.99 3.90 2.83
CA LEU A 375 22.88 2.46 2.54
C LEU A 375 23.94 1.67 3.34
N GLY A 376 23.52 0.62 4.02
CA GLY A 376 24.35 -0.15 4.96
C GLY A 376 24.26 0.32 6.41
N ALA A 377 23.55 1.42 6.71
CA ALA A 377 23.34 1.87 8.07
C ALA A 377 22.33 0.97 8.83
N VAL A 378 22.66 0.66 10.08
CA VAL A 378 21.83 -0.10 11.02
C VAL A 378 21.56 0.76 12.25
N GLY A 379 20.33 0.73 12.77
CA GLY A 379 19.93 1.48 13.95
C GLY A 379 20.80 1.13 15.16
N VAL A 380 21.24 2.15 15.90
CA VAL A 380 22.02 1.97 17.12
C VAL A 380 21.07 1.62 18.26
N THR A 381 21.12 0.39 18.76
CA THR A 381 20.43 -0.02 19.98
C THR A 381 21.10 0.63 21.21
N PRO A 382 20.36 0.94 22.30
CA PRO A 382 20.98 1.35 23.56
C PRO A 382 21.99 0.29 24.03
N GLY A 383 23.28 0.62 24.03
CA GLY A 383 24.38 -0.29 24.43
C GLY A 383 25.46 -0.56 23.37
N MET A 384 25.32 -0.09 22.12
CA MET A 384 26.38 -0.17 21.11
C MET A 384 27.44 0.95 21.30
N PRO A 385 28.75 0.67 21.17
CA PRO A 385 29.80 1.70 21.17
C PRO A 385 29.60 2.69 20.02
N SER A 386 29.73 3.98 20.31
CA SER A 386 29.59 5.07 19.35
C SER A 386 30.58 4.96 18.18
N GLY A 387 30.08 4.92 16.94
CA GLY A 387 30.92 4.95 15.75
C GLY A 387 30.17 4.71 14.43
N VAL A 388 29.24 5.60 14.06
CA VAL A 388 28.71 5.65 12.69
C VAL A 388 29.51 6.71 11.91
N PRO A 389 30.13 6.40 10.75
CA PRO A 389 30.76 7.41 9.93
C PRO A 389 29.72 8.41 9.40
N LYS A 390 29.95 9.71 9.63
CA LYS A 390 29.21 10.79 8.96
C LYS A 390 29.63 10.82 7.49
N GLY A 391 28.75 10.41 6.58
CA GLY A 391 28.97 10.52 5.14
C GLY A 391 27.70 10.98 4.44
N SER A 392 27.79 12.07 3.67
CA SER A 392 26.76 12.48 2.72
C SER A 392 26.78 11.57 1.50
N ILE A 393 25.60 11.28 0.95
CA ILE A 393 25.44 10.54 -0.31
C ILE A 393 26.28 11.23 -1.39
N THR A 394 27.33 10.56 -1.86
CA THR A 394 27.98 10.87 -3.15
C THR A 394 27.78 9.64 -4.01
N VAL A 395 26.78 9.69 -4.89
CA VAL A 395 26.64 8.69 -5.95
C VAL A 395 27.72 9.01 -6.98
N THR A 396 28.76 8.18 -7.06
CA THR A 396 29.71 8.23 -8.17
C THR A 396 28.97 7.80 -9.43
N PRO A 397 28.84 8.64 -10.48
CA PRO A 397 28.24 8.20 -11.73
C PRO A 397 29.11 7.08 -12.30
N THR A 398 28.53 5.92 -12.58
CA THR A 398 29.20 4.93 -13.42
C THR A 398 29.28 5.53 -14.82
N SER A 399 30.47 5.96 -15.20
CA SER A 399 30.75 6.51 -16.53
C SER A 399 30.31 5.51 -17.59
N SER A 400 29.49 6.01 -18.51
CA SER A 400 29.12 5.37 -19.76
C SER A 400 30.36 4.80 -20.47
N ALA A 401 30.20 3.57 -20.97
CA ALA A 401 31.21 2.87 -21.74
C ALA A 401 31.68 3.70 -22.94
N SER A 402 32.99 3.87 -23.07
CA SER A 402 33.61 4.18 -24.36
C SER A 402 33.75 2.88 -25.12
N GLN A 403 33.14 2.85 -26.30
CA GLN A 403 33.35 1.82 -27.30
C GLN A 403 34.85 1.76 -27.65
N ASN A 404 35.41 0.55 -27.65
CA ASN A 404 36.42 0.23 -28.63
C ASN A 404 36.31 -1.24 -29.04
N SER A 405 36.22 -1.42 -30.36
CA SER A 405 36.27 -2.69 -31.06
C SER A 405 37.55 -3.45 -30.75
N SER A 406 37.47 -4.78 -30.60
CA SER A 406 38.27 -5.71 -31.41
C SER A 406 38.11 -7.17 -30.96
N THR A 407 37.62 -7.97 -31.92
CA THR A 407 38.14 -9.28 -32.32
C THR A 407 37.91 -10.50 -31.42
N TYR A 408 37.01 -11.34 -31.94
CA TYR A 408 36.97 -12.80 -31.82
C TYR A 408 38.36 -13.45 -31.61
N SER A 409 38.50 -14.29 -30.59
CA SER A 409 39.25 -15.53 -30.77
C SER A 409 38.77 -16.61 -29.80
N SER A 410 38.32 -17.69 -30.41
CA SER A 410 37.97 -18.97 -29.83
C SER A 410 39.21 -19.70 -29.28
N THR A 411 39.09 -20.27 -28.08
CA THR A 411 39.81 -21.51 -27.72
C THR A 411 38.93 -22.35 -26.81
N VAL A 412 38.79 -23.62 -27.18
CA VAL A 412 37.93 -24.64 -26.58
C VAL A 412 38.80 -25.68 -25.85
N TYR A 413 38.19 -26.30 -24.82
CA TYR A 413 38.43 -27.61 -24.19
C TYR A 413 39.40 -27.73 -22.99
N PRO A 414 39.29 -28.79 -22.15
CA PRO A 414 38.10 -29.58 -21.75
C PRO A 414 37.99 -29.94 -20.23
N SER A 415 36.75 -30.24 -19.82
CA SER A 415 36.29 -31.33 -18.91
C SER A 415 36.95 -31.60 -17.54
N SER A 416 36.14 -31.63 -16.49
CA SER A 416 35.89 -32.89 -15.76
C SER A 416 34.66 -32.83 -14.86
N THR A 417 33.77 -33.80 -15.08
CA THR A 417 32.65 -34.23 -14.24
C THR A 417 33.17 -34.91 -12.96
N LYS A 418 32.53 -34.64 -11.81
CA LYS A 418 32.29 -35.68 -10.79
C LYS A 418 30.96 -35.45 -10.06
N THR A 419 30.13 -36.47 -10.19
CA THR A 419 28.98 -36.87 -9.38
C THR A 419 29.36 -37.14 -7.93
N GLY A 420 28.47 -36.79 -7.00
CA GLY A 420 28.52 -37.23 -5.61
C GLY A 420 27.19 -36.96 -4.90
N SER A 421 26.33 -37.97 -4.85
CA SER A 421 25.11 -37.99 -4.04
C SER A 421 25.45 -38.15 -2.55
N ALA A 422 24.76 -37.42 -1.67
CA ALA A 422 24.52 -37.84 -0.29
C ALA A 422 23.23 -37.20 0.24
N SER A 423 22.36 -38.06 0.78
CA SER A 423 21.04 -37.75 1.31
C SER A 423 21.07 -37.28 2.77
N ALA A 424 20.02 -36.51 3.10
CA ALA A 424 19.30 -36.41 4.37
C ALA A 424 19.97 -35.75 5.59
N THR A 425 19.39 -34.63 6.03
CA THR A 425 18.65 -34.62 7.31
C THR A 425 17.69 -33.44 7.41
N SER A 426 16.47 -33.77 7.81
CA SER A 426 15.34 -32.90 8.15
C SER A 426 15.62 -32.02 9.37
N GLY A 427 15.35 -30.73 9.25
CA GLY A 427 15.22 -29.81 10.37
C GLY A 427 14.08 -28.84 10.06
N GLY A 428 12.91 -29.09 10.63
CA GLY A 428 11.73 -28.23 10.48
C GLY A 428 11.99 -26.86 11.09
N ALA A 429 11.89 -25.81 10.27
CA ALA A 429 11.76 -24.45 10.75
C ALA A 429 10.26 -24.20 10.99
N ALA A 430 9.91 -24.06 12.27
CA ALA A 430 8.56 -23.71 12.70
C ALA A 430 8.20 -22.32 12.17
N SER A 431 7.03 -22.26 11.54
CA SER A 431 6.35 -21.06 11.06
C SER A 431 6.21 -20.03 12.18
N ALA A 432 6.67 -18.80 11.93
CA ALA A 432 6.30 -17.64 12.70
C ALA A 432 5.09 -17.02 12.01
N THR A 433 3.89 -17.38 12.46
CA THR A 433 2.65 -16.70 12.11
C THR A 433 2.72 -15.26 12.59
N SER A 434 2.57 -14.30 11.66
CA SER A 434 2.32 -12.90 11.96
C SER A 434 0.89 -12.72 12.46
N SER A 435 0.62 -13.17 13.69
CA SER A 435 -0.54 -12.72 14.46
C SER A 435 -0.27 -11.30 14.93
N GLY A 436 -0.66 -10.31 14.12
CA GLY A 436 -0.34 -8.91 14.44
C GLY A 436 -1.10 -7.86 13.66
N ALA A 437 -2.43 -7.93 13.62
CA ALA A 437 -3.26 -6.75 13.26
C ALA A 437 -4.66 -6.71 13.89
N ALA A 438 -5.14 -7.78 14.53
CA ALA A 438 -6.47 -7.76 15.18
C ALA A 438 -6.45 -8.45 16.55
N SER A 439 -5.79 -7.84 17.54
CA SER A 439 -6.12 -7.96 18.97
C SER A 439 -5.03 -7.36 19.85
N ARG A 440 -5.16 -6.08 20.20
CA ARG A 440 -4.66 -5.54 21.48
C ARG A 440 -5.65 -4.52 22.01
N ILE A 441 -6.73 -5.04 22.59
CA ILE A 441 -7.59 -4.27 23.51
C ILE A 441 -6.73 -3.88 24.70
N ALA A 442 -6.78 -2.59 25.05
CA ALA A 442 -6.08 -1.99 26.17
C ALA A 442 -6.25 -2.80 27.46
N SER A 443 -5.15 -3.32 28.00
CA SER A 443 -5.07 -3.81 29.36
C SER A 443 -5.09 -2.61 30.31
N GLY A 444 -6.12 -2.52 31.15
CA GLY A 444 -6.21 -1.59 32.27
C GLY A 444 -5.09 -1.80 33.31
N PRO A 445 -4.95 -0.87 34.28
CA PRO A 445 -3.81 -0.85 35.21
C PRO A 445 -3.87 -2.01 36.23
N PRO A 446 -2.73 -2.37 36.85
CA PRO A 446 -2.62 -3.61 37.61
C PRO A 446 -3.38 -3.54 38.93
N LEU A 447 -4.13 -4.60 39.23
CA LEU A 447 -4.73 -4.84 40.54
C LEU A 447 -3.65 -5.26 41.55
N PHE A 448 -3.59 -4.49 42.64
CA PHE A 448 -2.93 -4.87 43.88
C PHE A 448 -3.60 -6.10 44.49
N ASN A 449 -2.78 -7.01 45.02
CA ASN A 449 -3.22 -8.22 45.69
C ASN A 449 -3.44 -7.92 47.18
N GLY A 450 -4.57 -8.37 47.74
CA GLY A 450 -4.72 -8.59 49.19
C GLY A 450 -5.86 -7.83 49.87
N GLY A 451 -7.04 -8.47 49.88
CA GLY A 451 -7.97 -8.54 51.00
C GLY A 451 -8.50 -7.25 51.62
N GLU A 452 -9.76 -6.93 51.34
CA GLU A 452 -10.75 -6.60 52.39
C GLU A 452 -12.18 -6.65 51.82
N PHE A 453 -13.08 -7.19 52.62
CA PHE A 453 -14.45 -7.58 52.33
C PHE A 453 -15.41 -6.37 52.45
N MET A 454 -16.49 -6.38 51.67
CA MET A 454 -17.72 -5.57 51.79
C MET A 454 -17.66 -4.06 51.51
N SER A 455 -18.32 -3.62 50.43
CA SER A 455 -19.57 -2.82 50.54
C SER A 455 -20.07 -2.27 49.18
N MET A 456 -21.39 -2.26 49.05
CA MET A 456 -22.23 -1.33 48.29
C MET A 456 -22.33 -1.43 46.76
N VAL A 457 -23.26 -2.30 46.38
CA VAL A 457 -24.40 -1.98 45.50
C VAL A 457 -25.00 -0.59 45.82
N VAL A 458 -25.52 0.08 44.78
CA VAL A 458 -26.33 1.32 44.74
C VAL A 458 -25.57 2.62 44.48
N ALA A 459 -25.46 3.00 43.20
CA ALA A 459 -25.74 4.38 42.72
C ALA A 459 -25.60 4.46 41.18
N LEU A 460 -26.66 4.18 40.43
CA LEU A 460 -27.05 4.96 39.24
C LEU A 460 -28.47 4.53 38.79
N MET A 461 -29.48 4.90 39.58
CA MET A 461 -30.84 5.13 39.09
C MET A 461 -31.17 6.60 39.35
N ALA A 462 -31.05 7.41 38.30
CA ALA A 462 -31.39 8.83 38.10
C ALA A 462 -30.23 9.42 37.31
N VAL A 463 -30.34 9.68 36.01
CA VAL A 463 -31.11 10.80 35.43
C VAL A 463 -31.59 10.39 34.03
N CYS A 464 -32.79 9.81 33.96
CA CYS A 464 -33.61 9.69 32.75
C CYS A 464 -35.09 9.78 33.16
N ALA A 465 -35.48 10.93 33.73
CA ALA A 465 -36.88 11.31 33.92
C ALA A 465 -36.91 12.80 34.27
N GLY A 466 -36.84 13.64 33.24
CA GLY A 466 -36.71 15.07 33.42
C GLY A 466 -37.40 15.90 32.35
N PHE A 467 -38.48 15.42 31.75
CA PHE A 467 -39.47 16.26 31.07
C PHE A 467 -40.79 15.50 31.01
N VAL A 468 -41.73 15.87 31.89
CA VAL A 468 -43.19 15.90 31.67
C VAL A 468 -43.88 16.24 33.01
N PHE A 469 -44.66 17.33 32.96
CA PHE A 469 -45.64 17.89 33.92
C PHE A 469 -45.19 18.70 35.14
N TRP A 470 -45.32 20.04 35.05
CA TRP A 470 -46.53 20.71 35.55
C TRP A 470 -46.78 22.08 34.87
N LEU A 471 -48.05 22.28 34.46
CA LEU A 471 -48.72 23.43 33.79
C LEU A 471 -48.56 23.59 32.28
#